data_AF-A0A2K9AJG2-F1
#
_entry.id   AF-A0A2K9AJG2-F1
#
_cell.length_a   1.000
_cell.length_b   1.000
_cell.length_c   1.000
_cell.angle_alpha   90.00
_cell.angle_beta   90.00
_cell.angle_gamma   90.00
#
_symmetry.space_group_name_H-M   'P 1'
#
loop_
_entity.id
_entity.type
_entity.pdbx_description
1 polymer ?
#
loop_
_entity_poly.entity_id
_entity_poly.type
_entity_poly.pdbx_seq_one_letter_code
_entity_poly.pdbx_strand_id
1 'polypeptide(L)'
;MTNILINAEIFRYGLFIFISFLISLPMSWILSKISKKLIFLIPTLFAILGVLFMIMGLLADSFGPIVFLVMGMFSFLIFVGSMASSVLIKVTRKDAKNDTSKKH
;
A
#
# COMPACT_ATOMS: atom_id res chain seq x y z
N MET A 1 -23.51 5.04 30.27
CA MET A 1 -22.18 5.63 30.01
C MET A 1 -21.45 4.92 28.86
N THR A 2 -21.46 3.59 28.81
CA THR A 2 -20.87 2.75 27.74
C THR A 2 -21.40 3.03 26.33
N ASN A 3 -22.72 3.25 26.15
CA ASN A 3 -23.29 3.52 24.82
C ASN A 3 -22.81 4.85 24.18
N ILE A 4 -22.51 5.87 24.99
CA ILE A 4 -22.02 7.17 24.49
C ILE A 4 -20.56 7.03 24.06
N LEU A 5 -19.76 6.26 24.81
CA LEU A 5 -18.37 5.96 24.48
C LEU A 5 -18.27 5.14 23.18
N ILE A 6 -19.11 4.11 23.01
CA ILE A 6 -19.13 3.26 21.80
C ILE A 6 -19.52 4.09 20.55
N ASN A 7 -20.52 4.96 20.67
CA ASN A 7 -20.92 5.84 19.56
C ASN A 7 -19.82 6.84 19.18
N ALA A 8 -19.09 7.37 20.17
CA ALA A 8 -17.96 8.27 19.92
C ALA A 8 -16.80 7.54 19.21
N GLU A 9 -16.52 6.29 19.57
CA GLU A 9 -15.50 5.48 18.90
C GLU A 9 -15.91 5.09 17.48
N ILE A 10 -17.15 4.65 17.27
CA ILE A 10 -17.68 4.33 15.94
C ILE A 10 -17.64 5.55 15.03
N PHE A 11 -17.99 6.73 15.54
CA PHE A 11 -17.89 7.97 14.78
C PHE A 11 -16.43 8.28 14.43
N ARG A 12 -15.50 8.12 15.37
CA ARG A 12 -14.07 8.38 15.15
C ARG A 12 -13.46 7.42 14.12
N TYR A 13 -13.74 6.12 14.20
CA TYR A 13 -13.28 5.14 13.21
C TYR A 13 -13.96 5.32 11.86
N GLY A 14 -15.26 5.63 11.83
CA GLY A 14 -15.99 5.92 10.60
C GLY A 14 -15.45 7.13 9.86
N LEU A 15 -15.15 8.21 10.59
CA LEU A 15 -14.55 9.42 10.05
C LEU A 15 -13.12 9.15 9.56
N PHE A 16 -12.35 8.31 10.26
CA PHE A 16 -11.02 7.89 9.83
C PHE A 16 -11.03 7.09 8.53
N ILE A 17 -11.98 6.15 8.39
CA ILE A 17 -12.20 5.36 7.16
C ILE A 17 -12.60 6.30 6.01
N PHE A 18 -13.52 7.23 6.28
CA PHE A 18 -13.99 8.19 5.28
C PHE A 18 -12.86 9.11 4.79
N ILE A 19 -12.05 9.68 5.69
CA ILE A 19 -10.87 10.47 5.34
C ILE A 19 -9.87 9.64 4.55
N SER A 20 -9.60 8.40 4.99
CA SER A 20 -8.68 7.51 4.29
C SER A 20 -9.15 7.22 2.86
N PHE A 21 -10.46 7.00 2.68
CA PHE A 21 -11.06 6.83 1.36
C PHE A 21 -10.93 8.10 0.51
N LEU A 22 -11.23 9.26 1.10
CA LEU A 22 -11.15 10.57 0.44
C LEU A 22 -9.73 10.90 -0.02
N ILE A 23 -8.70 10.48 0.72
CA ILE A 23 -7.29 10.65 0.37
C ILE A 23 -6.85 9.61 -0.68
N SER A 24 -7.39 8.38 -0.63
CA SER A 24 -7.00 7.32 -1.55
C SER A 24 -7.37 7.60 -3.01
N LEU A 25 -8.48 8.31 -3.25
CA LEU A 25 -8.96 8.68 -4.58
C LEU A 25 -8.00 9.63 -5.34
N PRO A 26 -7.64 10.82 -4.82
CA PRO A 26 -6.69 11.71 -5.47
C PRO A 26 -5.29 11.09 -5.54
N MET A 27 -4.90 10.31 -4.53
CA MET A 27 -3.61 9.61 -4.55
C MET A 27 -3.53 8.59 -5.70
N SER A 28 -4.60 7.82 -5.93
CA SER A 28 -4.70 6.89 -7.05
C SER A 28 -4.69 7.60 -8.41
N TRP A 29 -5.34 8.77 -8.50
CA TRP A 29 -5.36 9.58 -9.70
C TRP A 29 -3.98 10.17 -10.03
N ILE A 30 -3.25 10.63 -9.01
CA ILE A 30 -1.87 11.12 -9.11
C ILE A 30 -0.91 9.99 -9.51
N LEU A 31 -1.05 8.81 -8.89
CA LEU A 31 -0.28 7.60 -9.25
C LEU A 31 -0.49 7.19 -10.71
N SER A 32 -1.73 7.27 -11.21
CA SER A 32 -2.06 6.94 -12.60
C SER A 32 -1.33 7.85 -13.60
N LYS A 33 -1.11 9.13 -13.23
CA LYS A 33 -0.44 10.12 -14.08
C LYS A 33 1.09 10.02 -14.07
N ILE A 34 1.73 9.59 -12.99
CA ILE A 34 3.19 9.74 -12.77
C ILE A 34 4.05 8.63 -13.43
N SER A 35 3.60 8.06 -14.55
CA SER A 35 4.38 7.16 -15.42
C SER A 35 4.62 5.75 -14.88
N LYS A 36 4.77 4.79 -15.80
CA LYS A 36 5.02 3.36 -15.56
C LYS A 36 6.15 3.05 -14.56
N LYS A 37 7.07 4.00 -14.31
CA LYS A 37 8.15 3.86 -13.32
C LYS A 37 7.64 3.89 -11.87
N LEU A 38 6.58 4.63 -11.56
CA LEU A 38 6.08 4.74 -10.18
C LEU A 38 5.45 3.44 -9.67
N ILE A 39 4.88 2.65 -10.58
CA ILE A 39 4.31 1.33 -10.29
C ILE A 39 5.37 0.36 -9.75
N PHE A 40 6.63 0.54 -10.14
CA PHE A 40 7.76 -0.24 -9.60
C PHE A 40 8.44 0.46 -8.42
N LEU A 41 8.50 1.81 -8.44
CA LEU A 41 9.16 2.59 -7.39
C LEU A 41 8.49 2.42 -6.02
N ILE A 42 7.16 2.42 -5.97
CA ILE A 42 6.40 2.26 -4.73
C ILE A 42 6.73 0.93 -4.03
N PRO A 43 6.58 -0.24 -4.70
CA PRO A 43 7.02 -1.51 -4.12
C PRO A 43 8.47 -1.46 -3.63
N THR A 44 9.39 -0.98 -4.47
CA THR A 44 10.81 -0.92 -4.09
C THR A 44 11.05 -0.06 -2.84
N LEU A 45 10.35 1.07 -2.70
CA LEU A 45 10.44 1.92 -1.51
C LEU A 45 9.95 1.20 -0.25
N PHE A 46 8.83 0.48 -0.35
CA PHE A 46 8.28 -0.31 0.76
C PHE A 46 9.14 -1.53 1.10
N ALA A 47 9.83 -2.14 0.13
CA ALA A 47 10.80 -3.19 0.39
C ALA A 47 12.00 -2.65 1.20
N ILE A 48 12.53 -1.48 0.82
CA ILE A 48 13.62 -0.83 1.56
C ILE A 48 13.16 -0.46 2.98
N LEU A 49 11.95 0.11 3.12
CA LEU A 49 11.37 0.41 4.44
C LEU A 49 11.19 -0.85 5.29
N GLY A 50 10.72 -1.95 4.69
CA GLY A 50 10.55 -3.24 5.36
C GLY A 50 11.87 -3.77 5.91
N VAL A 51 12.94 -3.71 5.11
CA VAL A 51 14.30 -4.10 5.55
C VAL A 51 14.80 -3.19 6.66
N LEU A 52 14.59 -1.87 6.55
CA LEU A 52 14.97 -0.91 7.60
C LEU A 52 14.24 -1.18 8.92
N PHE A 53 12.94 -1.46 8.87
CA PHE A 53 12.19 -1.84 10.05
C PHE A 53 12.66 -3.18 10.61
N MET A 54 13.03 -4.14 9.78
CA MET A 54 13.60 -5.41 10.24
C MET A 54 14.91 -5.21 11.00
N ILE A 55 15.80 -4.35 10.46
CA ILE A 55 17.07 -3.98 11.11
C ILE A 55 16.80 -3.23 12.42
N MET A 56 15.91 -2.23 12.42
CA MET A 56 15.51 -1.52 13.64
C MET A 56 14.89 -2.45 14.68
N GLY A 57 14.14 -3.46 14.26
CA GLY A 57 13.57 -4.46 15.15
C GLY A 57 14.63 -5.33 15.82
N LEU A 58 15.74 -5.65 15.12
CA LEU A 58 16.87 -6.39 15.70
C LEU A 58 17.71 -5.53 16.65
N LEU A 59 17.75 -4.21 16.43
CA LEU A 59 18.50 -3.26 17.26
C LEU A 59 17.68 -2.69 18.43
N ALA A 60 16.37 -2.89 18.46
CA ALA A 60 15.50 -2.30 19.45
C ALA A 60 15.51 -3.09 20.76
N ASP A 61 15.55 -2.39 21.89
CA ASP A 61 15.33 -2.99 23.20
C ASP A 61 13.84 -3.00 23.57
N SER A 62 13.44 -3.92 24.45
CA SER A 62 12.09 -4.07 25.03
C SER A 62 10.97 -4.47 24.03
N PHE A 63 9.90 -3.67 23.92
CA PHE A 63 8.75 -3.91 23.02
C PHE A 63 8.98 -3.43 21.58
N GLY A 64 10.07 -2.69 21.32
CA GLY A 64 10.41 -2.18 20.00
C GLY A 64 10.54 -3.26 18.91
N PRO A 65 11.20 -4.41 19.16
CA PRO A 65 11.33 -5.50 18.19
C PRO A 65 10.01 -5.97 17.61
N ILE A 66 8.98 -6.11 18.44
CA ILE A 66 7.67 -6.62 18.03
C ILE A 66 6.97 -5.61 17.11
N VAL A 67 6.99 -4.32 17.47
CA VAL A 67 6.35 -3.27 16.68
C VAL A 67 7.02 -3.13 15.31
N PHE A 68 8.36 -3.14 15.29
CA PHE A 68 9.11 -3.05 14.05
C PHE A 68 8.96 -4.30 13.17
N LEU A 69 8.87 -5.49 13.76
CA LEU A 69 8.64 -6.73 13.02
C LEU A 69 7.23 -6.74 12.39
N VAL A 70 6.21 -6.31 13.13
CA VAL A 70 4.84 -6.16 12.60
C VAL A 70 4.80 -5.14 11.45
N MET A 71 5.42 -3.96 11.63
CA MET A 71 5.50 -2.95 10.55
C MET A 71 6.31 -3.43 9.35
N GLY A 72 7.37 -4.22 9.58
CA GLY A 72 8.12 -4.91 8.55
C GLY A 72 7.24 -5.87 7.75
N MET A 73 6.44 -6.71 8.43
CA MET A 73 5.51 -7.63 7.77
C MET A 73 4.45 -6.90 6.94
N PHE A 74 3.87 -5.81 7.45
CA PHE A 74 2.93 -4.99 6.68
C PHE A 74 3.60 -4.34 5.46
N SER A 75 4.84 -3.84 5.61
CA SER A 75 5.60 -3.30 4.46
C SER A 75 5.87 -4.38 3.41
N PHE A 76 6.18 -5.61 3.81
CA PHE A 76 6.33 -6.74 2.90
C PHE A 76 5.02 -7.13 2.21
N LEU A 77 3.89 -7.11 2.92
CA LEU A 77 2.56 -7.34 2.32
C LEU A 77 2.23 -6.28 1.26
N ILE A 78 2.50 -5.00 1.57
CA ILE A 78 2.34 -3.89 0.62
C ILE A 78 3.29 -4.07 -0.58
N PHE A 79 4.52 -4.51 -0.34
CA PHE A 79 5.48 -4.81 -1.39
C PHE A 79 4.95 -5.91 -2.32
N VAL A 80 4.54 -7.07 -1.79
CA VAL A 80 4.02 -8.18 -2.59
C VAL A 80 2.74 -7.78 -3.34
N GLY A 81 1.80 -7.10 -2.67
CA GLY A 81 0.56 -6.64 -3.28
C GLY A 81 0.78 -5.62 -4.40
N SER A 82 1.70 -4.67 -4.21
CA SER A 82 2.06 -3.69 -5.24
C SER A 82 2.86 -4.30 -6.38
N MET A 83 3.74 -5.28 -6.11
CA MET A 83 4.45 -6.02 -7.15
C MET A 83 3.48 -6.84 -8.01
N ALA A 84 2.54 -7.55 -7.38
CA ALA A 84 1.50 -8.30 -8.06
C ALA A 84 0.64 -7.38 -8.94
N SER A 85 0.22 -6.22 -8.42
CA SER A 85 -0.49 -5.19 -9.19
C SER A 85 0.34 -4.67 -10.37
N SER A 86 1.64 -4.44 -10.17
CA SER A 86 2.55 -4.00 -11.23
C SER A 86 2.70 -5.02 -12.35
N VAL A 87 2.79 -6.31 -12.01
CA VAL A 87 2.88 -7.40 -12.99
C VAL A 87 1.55 -7.54 -13.74
N LEU A 88 0.42 -7.51 -13.02
CA LEU A 88 -0.91 -7.59 -13.61
C LEU A 88 -1.14 -6.48 -14.63
N ILE A 89 -0.82 -5.22 -14.28
CA ILE A 89 -0.93 -4.06 -15.19
C ILE A 89 -0.03 -4.23 -16.42
N LYS A 90 1.17 -4.81 -16.26
CA LYS A 90 2.11 -5.02 -17.36
C LYS A 90 1.62 -6.12 -18.33
N VAL A 91 0.97 -7.16 -17.82
CA VAL A 91 0.37 -8.24 -18.62
C VAL A 91 -0.89 -7.74 -19.33
N THR A 92 -1.85 -7.13 -18.60
CA THR A 92 -3.08 -6.60 -19.18
C THR A 92 -2.83 -5.55 -20.28
N ARG A 93 -1.79 -4.70 -20.14
CA ARG A 93 -1.41 -3.75 -21.19
C ARG A 93 -0.80 -4.39 -22.44
N LYS A 94 -0.17 -5.56 -22.34
CA LYS A 94 0.36 -6.28 -23.51
C LYS A 94 -0.77 -6.85 -24.36
N ASP A 95 -1.81 -7.38 -23.73
CA ASP A 95 -2.95 -7.96 -24.44
C ASP A 95 -3.76 -6.89 -25.20
N ALA A 96 -3.98 -5.72 -24.59
CA ALA A 96 -4.64 -4.59 -25.27
C ALA A 96 -3.87 -4.06 -26.51
N LYS A 97 -2.53 -4.18 -26.51
CA LYS A 97 -1.70 -3.75 -27.64
C LYS A 97 -1.63 -4.80 -28.76
N ASN A 98 -1.81 -6.08 -28.44
CA ASN A 98 -1.83 -7.17 -29.42
C ASN A 98 -3.19 -7.32 -30.11
N ASP A 99 -4.29 -6.94 -29.46
CA ASP A 99 -5.64 -6.99 -30.05
C ASP A 99 -5.85 -5.88 -31.12
N THR A 100 -5.20 -4.72 -30.93
CA THR A 100 -5.21 -3.63 -31.92
C THR A 100 -4.33 -3.90 -33.14
N SER A 101 -3.33 -4.78 -33.02
CA SER A 101 -2.44 -5.15 -34.13
C SER A 101 -3.00 -6.25 -35.03
N LYS A 102 -4.03 -7.00 -34.60
CA LYS A 102 -4.71 -8.03 -35.42
C LYS A 102 -5.89 -7.48 -36.24
N LYS A 103 -6.22 -6.20 -36.08
CA LYS A 103 -7.30 -5.52 -36.83
C LYS A 103 -6.80 -4.72 -38.04
N HIS A 104 -5.52 -4.82 -38.39
CA HIS A 104 -4.95 -4.25 -39.60
C HIS A 104 -4.39 -5.34 -40.50
#